data_AF-A0A2S2NHP9-F1
#
_entry.id   AF-A0A2S2NHP9-F1
#
_cell.length_a   1.000
_cell.length_b   1.000
_cell.length_c   1.000
_cell.angle_alpha   90.00
_cell.angle_beta   90.00
_cell.angle_gamma   90.00
#
_symmetry.space_group_name_H-M   'P 1'
#
loop_
_entity.id
_entity.type
_entity.pdbx_description
1 polymer ?
#
loop_
_entity_poly.entity_id
_entity_poly.type
_entity_poly.pdbx_seq_one_letter_code
_entity_poly.pdbx_strand_id
1 'polypeptide(L)'
;MPGGRRGLVAPQNTFLENIIRRSSSQHSSFLLANAQIVDFPIVYCNESFCKISGYNRAEVMQKSCRCSFMYGDLTDKETICRIDEVLESHYNDQFEILLYKKNIK
;
A
#
# COMPACT_ATOMS: atom_id res chain seq x y z
N MET A 1 -20.20 -45.49 6.09
CA MET A 1 -19.80 -44.13 5.68
C MET A 1 -19.75 -43.23 6.91
N PRO A 2 -18.69 -42.45 7.11
CA PRO A 2 -18.87 -41.15 7.75
C PRO A 2 -18.20 -40.05 6.92
N GLY A 3 -19.03 -39.12 6.44
CA GLY A 3 -18.59 -37.92 5.73
C GLY A 3 -17.84 -36.99 6.68
N GLY A 4 -16.54 -36.85 6.46
CA GLY A 4 -15.76 -35.78 7.08
C GLY A 4 -16.28 -34.44 6.57
N ARG A 5 -16.91 -33.66 7.45
CA ARG A 5 -17.24 -32.26 7.19
C ARG A 5 -15.92 -31.51 6.97
N ARG A 6 -15.53 -31.34 5.71
CA ARG A 6 -14.50 -30.37 5.32
C ARG A 6 -14.98 -29.02 5.86
N GLY A 7 -14.28 -28.50 6.86
CA GLY A 7 -14.53 -27.15 7.34
C GLY A 7 -14.55 -26.22 6.14
N LEU A 8 -15.57 -25.38 6.04
CA LEU A 8 -15.59 -24.27 5.10
C LEU A 8 -14.48 -23.33 5.55
N VAL A 9 -13.26 -23.55 5.05
CA VAL A 9 -12.19 -22.59 5.17
C VAL A 9 -12.68 -21.39 4.36
N ALA A 10 -12.97 -20.28 5.06
CA ALA A 10 -13.29 -19.02 4.42
C ALA A 10 -12.25 -18.76 3.32
N PRO A 11 -12.63 -18.26 2.12
CA PRO A 11 -11.66 -18.01 1.07
C PRO A 11 -10.63 -17.03 1.62
N GLN A 12 -9.41 -17.51 1.90
CA GLN A 12 -8.29 -16.64 2.19
C GLN A 12 -8.21 -15.69 0.99
N ASN A 13 -8.33 -14.38 1.24
CA ASN A 13 -8.40 -13.32 0.24
C ASN A 13 -7.42 -13.53 -0.93
N THR A 14 -7.84 -14.29 -1.94
CA THR A 14 -7.01 -14.72 -3.09
C THR A 14 -6.59 -13.54 -3.94
N PHE A 15 -7.35 -12.44 -3.87
CA PHE A 15 -7.07 -11.21 -4.59
C PHE A 15 -5.73 -10.60 -4.17
N LEU A 16 -5.49 -10.45 -2.86
CA LEU A 16 -4.22 -9.92 -2.36
C LEU A 16 -3.07 -10.87 -2.69
N GLU A 17 -3.25 -12.18 -2.49
CA GLU A 17 -2.21 -13.16 -2.83
C GLU A 17 -1.88 -13.16 -4.32
N ASN A 18 -2.86 -13.01 -5.20
CA ASN A 18 -2.65 -12.95 -6.64
C ASN A 18 -1.89 -11.68 -7.05
N ILE A 19 -2.21 -10.53 -6.45
CA ILE A 19 -1.47 -9.30 -6.69
C ILE A 19 -0.03 -9.48 -6.22
N ILE A 20 0.17 -9.97 -5.00
CA ILE A 20 1.49 -10.20 -4.41
C ILE A 20 2.31 -11.16 -5.27
N ARG A 21 1.72 -12.28 -5.71
CA ARG A 21 2.42 -13.25 -6.57
C ARG A 21 2.83 -12.66 -7.91
N ARG A 22 1.98 -11.83 -8.53
CA ARG A 22 2.28 -11.17 -9.81
C ARG A 22 3.34 -10.09 -9.69
N SER A 23 3.33 -9.32 -8.60
CA SER A 23 4.26 -8.22 -8.36
C SER A 23 5.53 -8.63 -7.61
N SER A 24 5.61 -9.86 -7.10
CA SER A 24 6.81 -10.42 -6.46
C SER A 24 7.94 -10.76 -7.45
N SER A 25 7.79 -10.47 -8.74
CA SER A 25 8.95 -10.38 -9.65
C SER A 25 9.97 -9.42 -9.03
N GLN A 26 11.20 -9.87 -8.83
CA GLN A 26 12.14 -9.49 -7.75
C GLN A 26 12.51 -8.01 -7.53
N HIS A 27 11.91 -7.05 -8.24
CA HIS A 27 12.30 -5.64 -8.23
C HIS A 27 11.17 -4.62 -8.03
N SER A 28 9.91 -5.03 -7.94
CA SER A 28 8.81 -4.08 -7.75
C SER A 28 8.63 -3.72 -6.27
N SER A 29 8.57 -2.43 -5.93
CA SER A 29 8.20 -1.92 -4.61
C SER A 29 6.79 -1.35 -4.66
N PHE A 30 5.88 -1.80 -3.81
CA PHE A 30 4.48 -1.38 -3.86
C PHE A 30 3.77 -1.51 -2.51
N LEU A 31 2.66 -0.77 -2.39
CA LEU A 31 1.72 -0.76 -1.27
C LEU A 31 0.33 -1.10 -1.80
N LEU A 32 -0.52 -1.68 -0.96
CA LEU A 32 -1.95 -1.84 -1.21
C LEU A 32 -2.72 -1.24 -0.04
N ALA A 33 -3.76 -0.50 -0.37
CA ALA A 33 -4.62 0.15 0.59
C ALA A 33 -6.09 -0.19 0.35
N ASN A 34 -6.90 -0.07 1.39
CA ASN A 34 -8.33 -0.29 1.27
C ASN A 34 -9.03 0.97 0.77
N ALA A 35 -9.47 0.95 -0.49
CA ALA A 35 -10.18 2.06 -1.13
C ALA A 35 -11.58 2.34 -0.53
N GLN A 36 -12.11 1.45 0.33
CA GLN A 36 -13.47 1.55 0.88
C GLN A 36 -13.52 2.13 2.30
N ILE A 37 -12.36 2.32 2.94
CA ILE A 37 -12.28 2.87 4.30
C ILE A 37 -11.75 4.30 4.21
N VAL A 38 -12.27 5.16 5.09
CA VAL A 38 -11.80 6.55 5.28
C VAL A 38 -10.28 6.57 5.44
N ASP A 39 -9.63 7.57 4.86
CA ASP A 39 -8.18 7.73 4.80
C ASP A 39 -7.40 6.68 4.00
N PHE A 40 -8.08 5.72 3.38
CA PHE A 40 -7.47 4.70 2.52
C PHE A 40 -6.31 3.98 3.21
N PRO A 41 -6.57 3.23 4.30
CA PRO A 41 -5.54 2.63 5.12
C PRO A 41 -4.78 1.55 4.35
N ILE A 42 -3.45 1.56 4.47
CA ILE A 42 -2.57 0.56 3.88
C ILE A 42 -2.80 -0.80 4.57
N VAL A 43 -3.20 -1.79 3.78
CA VAL A 43 -3.44 -3.18 4.21
C VAL A 43 -2.27 -4.09 3.89
N TYR A 44 -1.38 -3.68 2.99
CA TYR A 44 -0.19 -4.44 2.66
C TYR A 44 0.94 -3.52 2.18
N CYS A 45 2.15 -3.79 2.63
CA CYS A 45 3.38 -3.26 2.05
C CYS A 45 4.30 -4.41 1.69
N ASN A 46 5.14 -4.29 0.67
CA ASN A 46 6.16 -5.31 0.45
C ASN A 46 7.48 -4.99 1.18
N GLU A 47 8.36 -5.97 1.34
CA GLU A 47 9.66 -5.77 2.00
C GLU A 47 10.53 -4.78 1.25
N SER A 48 10.48 -4.78 -0.09
CA SER A 48 11.25 -3.85 -0.92
C SER A 48 10.91 -2.41 -0.60
N PHE A 49 9.62 -2.08 -0.43
CA PHE A 49 9.18 -0.75 0.01
C PHE A 49 9.78 -0.38 1.38
N CYS A 50 9.74 -1.30 2.36
CA CYS A 50 10.28 -1.05 3.70
C CYS A 50 11.79 -0.77 3.63
N LYS A 51 12.54 -1.53 2.82
CA LYS A 51 13.98 -1.36 2.61
C LYS A 51 14.34 -0.01 1.97
N ILE A 52 13.61 0.42 0.94
CA ILE A 52 13.92 1.67 0.24
C ILE A 52 13.50 2.91 1.05
N SER A 53 12.38 2.82 1.77
CA SER A 53 11.80 3.95 2.50
C SER A 53 12.40 4.12 3.90
N GLY A 54 12.97 3.06 4.48
CA GLY A 54 13.49 3.05 5.85
C GLY A 54 12.40 2.91 6.92
N TYR A 55 11.13 2.77 6.52
CA TYR A 55 10.02 2.53 7.45
C TYR A 55 9.80 1.04 7.66
N ASN A 56 9.54 0.66 8.91
CA ASN A 56 9.17 -0.72 9.22
C ASN A 56 7.72 -1.00 8.84
N ARG A 57 7.40 -2.26 8.52
CA ARG A 57 6.03 -2.69 8.21
C ARG A 57 5.01 -2.20 9.24
N ALA A 58 5.31 -2.32 10.52
CA ALA A 58 4.43 -1.88 11.60
C ALA A 58 4.11 -0.37 11.58
N GLU A 59 5.00 0.45 11.01
CA GLU A 59 4.82 1.90 10.92
C GLU A 59 4.04 2.33 9.68
N VAL A 60 4.11 1.52 8.61
CA VAL A 60 3.44 1.76 7.33
C VAL A 60 2.01 1.22 7.32
N MET A 61 1.80 0.05 7.91
CA MET A 61 0.48 -0.57 7.97
C MET A 61 -0.52 0.34 8.68
N GLN A 62 -1.77 0.36 8.21
CA GLN A 62 -2.86 1.21 8.71
C GLN A 62 -2.65 2.73 8.55
N LYS A 63 -1.52 3.19 7.99
CA LYS A 63 -1.36 4.60 7.58
C LYS A 63 -2.11 4.86 6.28
N SER A 64 -2.41 6.13 6.01
CA SER A 64 -3.02 6.54 4.76
C SER A 64 -2.11 6.22 3.56
N CYS A 65 -2.71 5.74 2.47
CA CYS A 65 -2.01 5.47 1.21
C CYS A 65 -1.39 6.73 0.56
N ARG A 66 -1.83 7.92 0.98
CA ARG A 66 -1.25 9.21 0.59
C ARG A 66 0.23 9.32 0.97
N CYS A 67 0.71 8.48 1.90
CA CYS A 67 2.09 8.48 2.37
C CYS A 67 2.54 9.85 2.93
N SER A 68 1.61 10.59 3.56
CA SER A 68 1.86 11.93 4.11
C SER A 68 2.96 11.97 5.18
N PHE A 69 3.22 10.83 5.83
CA PHE A 69 4.33 10.66 6.77
C PHE A 69 5.72 10.68 6.09
N MET A 70 5.78 10.60 4.76
CA MET A 70 7.00 10.67 3.95
C MET A 70 7.16 12.03 3.25
N TYR A 71 6.26 12.99 3.48
CA TYR A 71 6.39 14.32 2.89
C TYR A 71 7.47 15.12 3.63
N GLY A 72 8.09 16.05 2.91
CA GLY A 72 9.02 17.02 3.47
C GLY A 72 9.04 18.30 2.65
N ASP A 73 10.03 19.16 2.92
CA ASP A 73 10.01 20.55 2.44
C ASP A 73 10.02 20.70 0.91
N LEU A 74 10.59 19.73 0.20
CA LEU A 74 10.67 19.70 -1.27
C LEU A 74 9.62 18.79 -1.90
N THR A 75 8.68 18.23 -1.12
CA THR A 75 7.57 17.47 -1.69
C THR A 75 6.62 18.46 -2.37
N ASP A 76 6.40 18.26 -3.66
CA ASP A 76 5.59 19.15 -4.47
C ASP A 76 4.11 19.12 -4.06
N LYS A 77 3.54 20.31 -3.83
CA LYS A 77 2.17 20.47 -3.32
C LYS A 77 1.11 20.23 -4.37
N GLU A 78 1.40 20.54 -5.64
CA GLU A 78 0.47 20.30 -6.75
C GLU A 78 0.27 18.80 -6.94
N THR A 79 1.36 18.03 -6.84
CA THR A 79 1.33 16.56 -6.89
C THR A 79 0.56 15.97 -5.71
N ILE A 80 0.67 16.54 -4.51
CA ILE A 80 -0.15 16.13 -3.36
C ILE A 80 -1.65 16.36 -3.64
N CYS A 81 -2.04 17.55 -4.09
CA CYS A 81 -3.44 17.82 -4.45
C CYS A 81 -3.94 16.84 -5.53
N ARG A 82 -3.10 16.55 -6.53
CA ARG A 82 -3.45 15.60 -7.58
C ARG A 82 -3.65 14.18 -7.02
N ILE A 83 -2.83 13.73 -6.08
CA ILE A 83 -3.04 12.45 -5.38
C ILE A 83 -4.44 12.42 -4.73
N ASP A 84 -4.80 13.49 -4.03
CA ASP A 84 -6.09 13.60 -3.34
C ASP A 84 -7.26 13.52 -4.33
N GLU A 85 -7.19 14.27 -5.43
CA GLU A 85 -8.20 14.25 -6.49
C GLU A 85 -8.37 12.85 -7.11
N VAL A 86 -7.26 12.17 -7.40
CA VAL A 86 -7.25 10.82 -7.98
C VAL A 86 -7.91 9.80 -7.04
N LEU A 87 -7.56 9.87 -5.75
CA LEU A 87 -8.08 8.96 -4.74
C LEU A 87 -9.57 9.19 -4.49
N GLU A 88 -10.02 10.44 -4.43
CA GLU A 88 -11.43 10.79 -4.21
C GLU A 88 -12.31 10.50 -5.43
N SER A 89 -11.77 10.73 -6.63
CA SER A 89 -12.50 10.52 -7.89
C SER A 89 -12.42 9.07 -8.38
N HIS A 90 -11.70 8.19 -7.68
CA HIS A 90 -11.55 6.76 -7.99
C HIS A 90 -11.09 6.45 -9.43
N TYR A 91 -10.24 7.29 -10.02
CA TYR A 91 -9.65 7.04 -11.34
C TYR A 91 -8.18 6.57 -11.25
N ASN A 92 -7.63 6.13 -12.37
CA ASN A 92 -6.24 5.71 -12.48
C ASN A 92 -5.38 6.85 -13.05
N ASP A 93 -4.26 7.14 -12.40
CA ASP A 93 -3.31 8.15 -12.84
C ASP A 93 -1.86 7.74 -12.53
N GLN A 94 -0.90 8.41 -13.16
CA GLN A 94 0.52 8.21 -12.96
C GLN A 94 1.25 9.56 -12.90
N PHE A 95 2.03 9.75 -11.84
CA PHE A 95 2.85 10.94 -11.61
C PHE A 95 4.07 10.58 -10.76
N GLU A 96 5.06 11.47 -10.74
CA GLU A 96 6.26 11.35 -9.93
C GLU A 96 6.16 12.26 -8.71
N ILE A 97 6.51 11.77 -7.53
CA ILE A 97 6.50 12.53 -6.28
C ILE A 97 7.80 12.31 -5.51
N LEU A 98 8.34 13.39 -4.94
CA LEU A 98 9.49 13.33 -4.05
C LEU A 98 9.04 12.96 -2.63
N LEU A 99 9.45 11.78 -2.16
CA LEU A 99 9.19 11.28 -0.81
C LEU A 99 10.49 11.13 -0.03
N TYR A 100 10.44 11.49 1.23
CA TYR A 100 11.55 11.41 2.17
C TYR A 100 11.62 10.04 2.82
N LYS A 101 12.84 9.50 2.89
CA LYS A 101 13.13 8.31 3.69
C LYS A 101 13.06 8.66 5.17
N LYS A 102 12.75 7.66 5.99
CA LYS A 102 12.84 7.82 7.44
C LYS A 102 14.27 8.14 7.81
N ASN A 103 14.50 9.31 8.40
CA ASN A 103 15.79 9.65 9.01
C ASN A 103 15.98 8.77 10.25
N ILE A 104 16.86 7.77 10.14
CA ILE A 104 17.36 7.02 11.29
C ILE A 104 18.38 7.97 11.95
N LYS A 105 17.96 8.66 13.01
CA LYS A 105 18.91 9.28 13.94
C LYS A 105 19.64 8.21 14.73
#